data_AF-A0A7Y0AC13-F1
#
_entry.id   AF-A0A7Y0AC13-F1
#
_cell.length_a   1.000
_cell.length_b   1.000
_cell.length_c   1.000
_cell.angle_alpha   90.00
_cell.angle_beta   90.00
_cell.angle_gamma   90.00
#
_symmetry.space_group_name_H-M   'P 1'
#
loop_
_entity.id
_entity.type
_entity.pdbx_description
1 polymer ?
#
loop_
_entity_poly.entity_id
_entity_poly.type
_entity_poly.pdbx_seq_one_letter_code
_entity_poly.pdbx_strand_id
1 'polypeptide(L)'
;MRNTLLAGLLLLGGSSAALGQTINPRPLTLDEYKKAKTFAIKDLDADSYVKFENAYILDRYEARKPYFITGDDGLKKRIDLYKLLAKDGMQEIGTLVFYTNEKGKRYQALLPDFTADGKVWAQYFEDIHAIDREEKNFVLKLSYVLSKELAYQQFKALNQGKNLSAESGTYGNDICFPGEQLVALAAGGHRALHAVQPGDQILGLNARTGQPAAATVCAVHAHAAQNYALTQLHVVAVREQASAHATTAHLASRVLEATPNHPLQTLAGPKPAGEVAVGDQILCLNPATLTLEPHIVLRTQEYAGGVQPVYNLTTTAGDNFLLNGVLVLQK
;
A
#
# COMPACT_ATOMS: atom_id res chain seq x y z
N MET A 1 69.33 61.93 -12.73
CA MET A 1 69.46 61.68 -11.27
C MET A 1 68.06 61.78 -10.68
N ARG A 2 67.48 60.64 -10.30
CA ARG A 2 67.21 60.23 -8.90
C ARG A 2 66.05 60.99 -8.23
N ASN A 3 64.91 60.30 -8.20
CA ASN A 3 64.18 59.85 -7.01
C ASN A 3 63.39 60.84 -6.12
N THR A 4 62.20 60.32 -5.72
CA THR A 4 61.53 60.40 -4.40
C THR A 4 60.75 61.69 -4.07
N LEU A 5 59.59 61.71 -3.37
CA LEU A 5 58.76 60.72 -2.66
C LEU A 5 57.43 61.42 -2.25
N LEU A 6 56.45 60.62 -1.78
CA LEU A 6 55.21 60.94 -1.05
C LEU A 6 53.95 61.30 -1.86
N ALA A 7 53.15 60.27 -2.16
CA ALA A 7 51.69 60.35 -2.05
C ALA A 7 51.23 59.22 -1.13
N GLY A 8 50.58 59.62 -0.03
CA GLY A 8 50.18 58.76 1.08
C GLY A 8 48.99 57.86 0.76
N LEU A 9 49.06 56.67 1.34
CA LEU A 9 48.08 55.59 1.41
C LEU A 9 46.72 56.06 1.97
N LEU A 10 45.63 55.67 1.30
CA LEU A 10 44.29 55.52 1.89
C LEU A 10 43.62 54.31 1.24
N LEU A 11 44.00 53.11 1.71
CA LEU A 11 43.30 51.86 1.42
C LEU A 11 42.23 51.64 2.49
N LEU A 12 40.99 52.01 2.17
CA LEU A 12 39.80 51.53 2.86
C LEU A 12 39.55 50.08 2.43
N GLY A 13 40.25 49.14 3.06
CA GLY A 13 39.95 47.72 2.96
C GLY A 13 38.67 47.42 3.73
N GLY A 14 37.53 47.46 3.03
CA GLY A 14 36.25 47.00 3.57
C GLY A 14 36.35 45.54 3.99
N SER A 15 36.09 45.27 5.26
CA SER A 15 35.90 43.92 5.78
C SER A 15 34.59 43.36 5.22
N SER A 16 34.68 42.65 4.10
CA SER A 16 33.60 41.78 3.65
C SER A 16 33.47 40.65 4.67
N ALA A 17 32.52 40.78 5.60
CA ALA A 17 32.01 39.64 6.34
C ALA A 17 31.41 38.68 5.31
N ALA A 18 32.13 37.60 5.01
CA ALA A 18 31.57 36.47 4.30
C ALA A 18 30.48 35.86 5.19
N LEU A 19 29.23 36.25 4.94
CA LEU A 19 28.07 35.47 5.38
C LEU A 19 28.26 34.09 4.77
N GLY A 20 28.66 33.11 5.60
CA GLY A 20 28.86 31.73 5.18
C GLY A 20 27.57 31.25 4.51
N GLN A 21 27.64 31.00 3.21
CA GLN A 21 26.56 30.32 2.51
C GLN A 21 26.40 28.96 3.17
N THR A 22 25.21 28.69 3.71
CA THR A 22 24.84 27.36 4.15
C THR A 22 24.90 26.44 2.93
N ILE A 23 25.87 25.55 2.88
CA ILE A 23 25.97 24.51 1.85
C ILE A 23 24.65 23.74 1.87
N ASN A 24 23.99 23.61 0.73
CA ASN A 24 22.75 22.87 0.59
C ASN A 24 22.80 22.00 -0.69
N PRO A 25 22.74 20.67 -0.58
CA PRO A 25 22.65 19.89 0.67
C PRO A 25 23.99 19.87 1.44
N ARG A 26 23.94 20.02 2.77
CA ARG A 26 25.11 19.80 3.64
C ARG A 26 25.27 18.31 3.98
N PRO A 27 26.51 17.83 4.19
CA PRO A 27 26.74 16.46 4.58
C PRO A 27 26.31 16.16 6.02
N LEU A 28 25.83 14.94 6.24
CA LEU A 28 25.71 14.33 7.57
C LEU A 28 27.11 14.09 8.17
N THR A 29 27.31 14.51 9.42
CA THR A 29 28.54 14.22 10.15
C THR A 29 28.47 12.88 10.91
N LEU A 30 29.63 12.31 11.27
CA LEU A 30 29.67 11.04 11.99
C LEU A 30 29.06 11.12 13.41
N ASP A 31 29.17 12.27 14.07
CA ASP A 31 28.58 12.46 15.40
C ASP A 31 27.05 12.57 15.32
N GLU A 32 26.55 13.27 14.30
CA GLU A 32 25.12 13.33 13.98
C GLU A 32 24.59 11.95 13.62
N TYR A 33 25.35 11.19 12.83
CA TYR A 33 25.00 9.83 12.47
C TYR A 33 24.79 8.96 13.72
N LYS A 34 25.79 8.93 14.61
CA LYS A 34 25.75 8.14 15.85
C LYS A 34 24.59 8.57 16.74
N LYS A 35 24.36 9.88 16.88
CA LYS A 35 23.26 10.43 17.67
C LYS A 35 21.90 10.02 17.09
N ALA A 36 21.65 10.31 15.82
CA ALA A 36 20.36 10.09 15.17
C ALA A 36 19.99 8.59 15.09
N LYS A 37 20.95 7.69 14.83
CA LYS A 37 20.70 6.24 14.79
C LYS A 37 20.14 5.68 16.10
N THR A 38 20.47 6.30 17.24
CA THR A 38 20.00 5.84 18.57
C THR A 38 18.63 6.38 18.95
N PHE A 39 18.09 7.34 18.18
CA PHE A 39 16.81 7.97 18.51
C PHE A 39 15.64 7.04 18.23
N ALA A 40 14.86 6.72 19.26
CA ALA A 40 13.68 5.88 19.13
C ALA A 40 12.40 6.73 18.99
N ILE A 41 11.61 6.43 17.95
CA ILE A 41 10.22 6.92 17.85
C ILE A 41 9.33 6.08 18.76
N LYS A 42 8.46 6.75 19.53
CA LYS A 42 7.57 6.12 20.52
C LYS A 42 6.54 5.24 19.84
N ASP A 43 5.82 5.79 18.86
CA ASP A 43 4.79 5.10 18.11
C ASP A 43 5.01 5.28 16.61
N LEU A 44 5.47 4.24 15.92
CA LEU A 44 5.73 4.30 14.47
C LEU A 44 4.45 4.45 13.63
N ASP A 45 3.27 4.17 14.18
CA ASP A 45 2.00 4.33 13.49
C ASP A 45 1.49 5.76 13.61
N ALA A 46 1.57 6.36 14.81
CA ALA A 46 1.07 7.71 15.08
C ALA A 46 2.08 8.84 14.82
N ASP A 47 3.37 8.63 15.11
CA ASP A 47 4.37 9.69 15.13
C ASP A 47 4.99 9.89 13.73
N SER A 48 4.31 10.65 12.86
CA SER A 48 4.82 10.95 11.52
C SER A 48 5.84 12.07 11.47
N TYR A 49 5.94 12.89 12.51
CA TYR A 49 6.82 14.06 12.55
C TYR A 49 7.33 14.29 13.98
N VAL A 50 8.60 13.98 14.22
CA VAL A 50 9.20 13.99 15.57
C VAL A 50 10.41 14.91 15.61
N LYS A 51 10.40 15.87 16.53
CA LYS A 51 11.55 16.74 16.80
C LYS A 51 12.38 16.15 17.92
N PHE A 52 13.70 16.18 17.78
CA PHE A 52 14.61 15.73 18.84
C PHE A 52 15.84 16.63 18.94
N GLU A 53 16.37 16.71 20.16
CA GLU A 53 17.59 17.48 20.50
C GLU A 53 17.53 18.97 20.11
N ASN A 54 16.32 19.50 19.88
CA ASN A 54 16.05 20.84 19.35
C ASN A 54 16.75 21.19 18.02
N ALA A 55 17.41 20.22 17.37
CA ALA A 55 18.26 20.41 16.21
C ALA A 55 17.85 19.55 15.00
N TYR A 56 17.11 18.47 15.23
CA TYR A 56 16.76 17.49 14.19
C TYR A 56 15.28 17.18 14.17
N ILE A 57 14.82 16.74 13.00
CA ILE A 57 13.45 16.30 12.76
C ILE A 57 13.53 14.94 12.06
N LEU A 58 12.72 13.99 12.51
CA LEU A 58 12.35 12.82 11.74
C LEU A 58 10.97 13.07 11.13
N ASP A 59 10.91 13.11 9.80
CA ASP A 59 9.66 13.27 9.06
C ASP A 59 9.39 12.00 8.26
N ARG A 60 8.18 11.43 8.37
CA ARG A 60 7.83 10.18 7.70
C ARG A 60 7.99 10.36 6.21
N TYR A 61 8.82 9.51 5.61
CA TYR A 61 9.24 9.68 4.23
C TYR A 61 8.03 9.70 3.29
N GLU A 62 7.80 10.86 2.68
CA GLU A 62 6.66 11.16 1.80
C GLU A 62 5.28 10.79 2.40
N ALA A 63 5.12 10.83 3.73
CA ALA A 63 3.92 10.37 4.43
C ALA A 63 3.48 8.93 4.06
N ARG A 64 4.41 8.11 3.58
CA ARG A 64 4.12 6.74 3.11
C ARG A 64 3.86 5.80 4.27
N LYS A 65 2.98 4.83 4.02
CA LYS A 65 2.77 3.69 4.92
C LYS A 65 4.05 2.84 4.99
N PRO A 66 4.26 2.09 6.10
CA PRO A 66 5.37 1.16 6.19
C PRO A 66 5.31 0.09 5.11
N TYR A 67 6.49 -0.40 4.73
CA TYR A 67 6.63 -1.58 3.89
C TYR A 67 6.44 -2.83 4.73
N PHE A 68 5.60 -3.75 4.23
CA PHE A 68 5.52 -5.11 4.76
C PHE A 68 6.09 -6.08 3.73
N ILE A 69 7.06 -6.88 4.14
CA ILE A 69 7.78 -7.80 3.24
C ILE A 69 7.81 -9.17 3.87
N THR A 70 7.42 -10.17 3.11
CA THR A 70 7.56 -11.58 3.46
C THR A 70 8.56 -12.17 2.47
N GLY A 71 9.71 -12.65 2.98
CA GLY A 71 10.73 -13.28 2.15
C GLY A 71 10.41 -14.76 1.89
N ASP A 72 11.37 -15.46 1.30
CA ASP A 72 11.42 -16.91 1.20
C ASP A 72 11.39 -17.62 2.57
N ASP A 73 11.82 -16.91 3.61
CA ASP A 73 11.71 -17.34 5.01
C ASP A 73 10.27 -17.35 5.55
N GLY A 74 9.29 -16.83 4.81
CA GLY A 74 7.89 -16.76 5.25
C GLY A 74 7.64 -15.79 6.41
N LEU A 75 8.65 -15.04 6.85
CA LEU A 75 8.56 -14.15 8.00
C LEU A 75 8.26 -12.73 7.54
N LYS A 76 7.08 -12.23 7.91
CA LYS A 76 6.63 -10.86 7.63
C LYS A 76 7.43 -9.85 8.47
N LYS A 77 8.03 -8.87 7.80
CA LYS A 77 8.82 -7.79 8.39
C LYS A 77 8.20 -6.45 8.05
N ARG A 78 8.33 -5.48 8.95
CA ARG A 78 7.86 -4.11 8.78
C ARG A 78 9.06 -3.17 8.65
N ILE A 79 9.07 -2.31 7.63
CA ILE A 79 10.12 -1.30 7.43
C ILE A 79 9.46 0.08 7.29
N ASP A 80 9.80 0.98 8.20
CA ASP A 80 9.38 2.39 8.19
C ASP A 80 10.58 3.27 7.83
N LEU A 81 10.35 4.25 6.94
CA LEU A 81 11.38 5.18 6.48
C LEU A 81 11.06 6.60 6.96
N TYR A 82 12.04 7.26 7.55
CA TYR A 82 11.95 8.65 7.99
C TYR A 82 13.09 9.47 7.41
N LYS A 83 12.79 10.63 6.85
CA LYS A 83 13.78 11.64 6.50
C LYS A 83 14.37 12.21 7.78
N LEU A 84 15.68 12.22 7.86
CA LEU A 84 16.40 12.95 8.89
C LEU A 84 16.68 14.36 8.35
N LEU A 85 16.03 15.35 8.95
CA LEU A 85 16.19 16.75 8.58
C LEU A 85 16.99 17.50 9.66
N ALA A 86 17.97 18.28 9.22
CA ALA A 86 18.54 19.35 10.04
C ALA A 86 17.51 20.48 10.16
N LYS A 87 17.17 20.90 11.38
CA LYS A 87 16.22 21.99 11.62
C LYS A 87 16.72 23.30 11.04
N ASP A 88 18.03 23.52 11.08
CA ASP A 88 18.65 24.66 10.40
C ASP A 88 18.65 24.43 8.88
N GLY A 89 18.00 25.34 8.15
CA GLY A 89 17.81 25.24 6.70
C GLY A 89 16.84 24.14 6.22
N MET A 90 16.20 23.37 7.12
CA MET A 90 15.28 22.26 6.79
C MET A 90 15.87 21.27 5.78
N GLN A 91 17.18 21.01 5.89
CA GLN A 91 17.91 20.20 4.92
C GLN A 91 17.80 18.72 5.26
N GLU A 92 17.49 17.90 4.25
CA GLU A 92 17.56 16.45 4.37
C GLU A 92 19.02 16.01 4.38
N ILE A 93 19.42 15.32 5.45
CA ILE A 93 20.79 14.86 5.67
C ILE A 93 20.91 13.32 5.72
N GLY A 94 19.80 12.60 5.57
CA GLY A 94 19.79 11.15 5.54
C GLY A 94 18.40 10.56 5.71
N THR A 95 18.32 9.23 5.74
CA THR A 95 17.09 8.48 5.96
C THR A 95 17.28 7.48 7.11
N LEU A 96 16.53 7.65 8.19
CA LEU A 96 16.49 6.70 9.29
C LEU A 96 15.47 5.58 8.98
N VAL A 97 15.96 4.35 9.02
CA VAL A 97 15.19 3.13 8.76
C VAL A 97 14.87 2.47 10.08
N PHE A 98 13.59 2.22 10.34
CA PHE A 98 13.14 1.35 11.42
C PHE A 98 12.68 0.01 10.84
N TYR A 99 13.36 -1.06 11.22
CA TYR A 99 13.01 -2.43 10.83
C TYR A 99 12.44 -3.15 12.04
N THR A 100 11.24 -3.70 11.93
CA THR A 100 10.61 -4.49 12.99
C THR A 100 10.39 -5.92 12.49
N ASN A 101 10.94 -6.89 13.22
CA ASN A 101 10.76 -8.30 12.90
C ASN A 101 9.43 -8.87 13.44
N GLU A 102 9.17 -10.14 13.16
CA GLU A 102 7.95 -10.86 13.56
C GLU A 102 7.76 -10.94 15.08
N LYS A 103 8.85 -10.81 15.84
CA LYS A 103 8.85 -10.82 17.31
C LYS A 103 8.67 -9.42 17.90
N GLY A 104 8.52 -8.39 17.06
CA GLY A 104 8.47 -7.00 17.48
C GLY A 104 9.82 -6.40 17.86
N LYS A 105 10.95 -7.13 17.70
CA LYS A 105 12.28 -6.56 17.92
C LYS A 105 12.57 -5.54 16.82
N ARG A 106 13.03 -4.37 17.24
CA ARG A 106 13.32 -3.22 16.36
C ARG A 106 14.81 -3.07 16.14
N TYR A 107 15.19 -2.89 14.89
CA TYR A 107 16.54 -2.58 14.42
C TYR A 107 16.51 -1.23 13.71
N GLN A 108 17.62 -0.49 13.79
CA GLN A 108 17.72 0.87 13.25
C GLN A 108 18.97 1.00 12.41
N ALA A 109 18.81 1.53 11.20
CA ALA A 109 19.92 1.85 10.31
C ALA A 109 19.73 3.25 9.76
N LEU A 110 20.77 4.08 9.78
CA LEU A 110 20.73 5.41 9.20
C LEU A 110 21.46 5.38 7.86
N LEU A 111 20.70 5.54 6.77
CA LEU A 111 21.25 5.68 5.43
C LEU A 111 21.71 7.14 5.24
N PRO A 112 23.00 7.40 5.02
CA PRO A 112 23.49 8.76 4.76
C PRO A 112 22.99 9.29 3.42
N ASP A 113 22.92 10.61 3.27
CA ASP A 113 22.77 11.21 1.96
C ASP A 113 24.04 11.03 1.10
N PHE A 114 23.93 11.34 -0.19
CA PHE A 114 25.05 11.23 -1.12
C PHE A 114 26.22 12.16 -0.79
N THR A 115 25.98 13.27 -0.08
CA THR A 115 27.02 14.25 0.25
C THR A 115 27.86 13.84 1.45
N ALA A 116 27.43 12.86 2.24
CA ALA A 116 28.14 12.38 3.41
C ALA A 116 29.55 11.86 3.11
N ASP A 117 30.47 12.10 4.04
CA ASP A 117 31.86 11.65 3.96
C ASP A 117 31.96 10.11 3.94
N GLY A 118 33.00 9.58 3.27
CA GLY A 118 33.23 8.14 3.17
C GLY A 118 33.27 7.41 4.51
N LYS A 119 33.71 8.06 5.60
CA LYS A 119 33.69 7.46 6.95
C LYS A 119 32.28 7.23 7.50
N VAL A 120 31.31 8.04 7.09
CA VAL A 120 29.90 7.90 7.48
C VAL A 120 29.27 6.76 6.69
N TRP A 121 29.59 6.63 5.41
CA TRP A 121 29.21 5.48 4.59
C TRP A 121 29.81 4.17 5.10
N ALA A 122 31.08 4.18 5.52
CA ALA A 122 31.71 3.02 6.17
C ALA A 122 30.98 2.63 7.46
N GLN A 123 30.61 3.61 8.30
CA GLN A 123 29.83 3.34 9.52
C GLN A 123 28.46 2.73 9.21
N TYR A 124 27.77 3.22 8.19
CA TYR A 124 26.50 2.63 7.73
C TYR A 124 26.66 1.19 7.26
N PHE A 125 27.70 0.90 6.46
CA PHE A 125 27.99 -0.45 6.01
C PHE A 125 28.22 -1.42 7.17
N GLU A 126 29.04 -1.02 8.16
CA GLU A 126 29.29 -1.83 9.36
C GLU A 126 27.99 -2.07 10.15
N ASP A 127 27.14 -1.05 10.29
CA ASP A 127 25.90 -1.15 11.04
C ASP A 127 24.90 -2.12 10.39
N ILE A 128 24.67 -2.03 9.07
CA ILE A 128 23.76 -2.96 8.39
C ILE A 128 24.31 -4.39 8.38
N HIS A 129 25.63 -4.54 8.31
CA HIS A 129 26.28 -5.85 8.38
C HIS A 129 26.16 -6.46 9.79
N ALA A 130 26.32 -5.66 10.85
CA ALA A 130 26.11 -6.10 12.22
C ALA A 130 24.66 -6.55 12.47
N ILE A 131 23.68 -5.80 11.95
CA ILE A 131 22.27 -6.19 12.04
C ILE A 131 22.01 -7.49 11.29
N ASP A 132 22.54 -7.66 10.07
CA ASP A 132 22.32 -8.87 9.26
C ASP A 132 22.86 -10.15 9.90
N ARG A 133 23.91 -10.05 10.72
CA ARG A 133 24.41 -11.16 11.54
C ARG A 133 23.42 -11.60 12.63
N GLU A 134 22.60 -10.68 13.14
CA GLU A 134 21.57 -10.96 14.16
C GLU A 134 20.20 -11.28 13.55
N GLU A 135 19.84 -10.60 12.47
CA GLU A 135 18.56 -10.66 11.77
C GLU A 135 18.81 -11.09 10.33
N LYS A 136 18.68 -12.40 10.10
CA LYS A 136 18.95 -13.00 8.80
C LYS A 136 18.17 -12.29 7.68
N ASN A 137 18.83 -12.05 6.55
CA ASN A 137 18.27 -11.41 5.37
C ASN A 137 17.85 -9.94 5.59
N PHE A 138 18.35 -9.28 6.65
CA PHE A 138 18.10 -7.86 6.88
C PHE A 138 18.55 -7.02 5.68
N VAL A 139 19.79 -7.21 5.22
CA VAL A 139 20.35 -6.43 4.09
C VAL A 139 19.55 -6.71 2.82
N LEU A 140 19.20 -7.97 2.54
CA LEU A 140 18.38 -8.33 1.38
C LEU A 140 17.03 -7.61 1.36
N LYS A 141 16.30 -7.64 2.49
CA LYS A 141 14.98 -7.00 2.62
C LYS A 141 15.08 -5.47 2.58
N LEU A 142 16.11 -4.90 3.20
CA LEU A 142 16.40 -3.47 3.13
C LEU A 142 16.70 -3.03 1.69
N SER A 143 17.59 -3.75 0.99
CA SER A 143 17.95 -3.47 -0.40
C SER A 143 16.75 -3.54 -1.34
N TYR A 144 15.82 -4.47 -1.13
CA TYR A 144 14.56 -4.52 -1.88
C TYR A 144 13.74 -3.23 -1.72
N VAL A 145 13.55 -2.76 -0.48
CA VAL A 145 12.81 -1.50 -0.22
C VAL A 145 13.52 -0.29 -0.82
N LEU A 146 14.83 -0.18 -0.60
CA LEU A 146 15.60 0.94 -1.14
C LEU A 146 15.62 0.93 -2.67
N SER A 147 15.59 -0.24 -3.30
CA SER A 147 15.48 -0.38 -4.76
C SER A 147 14.12 0.07 -5.28
N LYS A 148 13.02 -0.25 -4.57
CA LYS A 148 11.69 0.30 -4.88
C LYS A 148 11.66 1.83 -4.75
N GLU A 149 12.29 2.37 -3.71
CA GLU A 149 12.37 3.81 -3.51
C GLU A 149 13.23 4.51 -4.57
N LEU A 150 14.37 3.94 -4.92
CA LEU A 150 15.20 4.44 -6.01
C LEU A 150 14.44 4.45 -7.34
N ALA A 151 13.78 3.34 -7.69
CA ALA A 151 12.97 3.25 -8.90
C ALA A 151 11.81 4.26 -8.88
N TYR A 152 11.18 4.47 -7.72
CA TYR A 152 10.13 5.45 -7.56
C TYR A 152 10.63 6.90 -7.71
N GLN A 153 11.78 7.25 -7.15
CA GLN A 153 12.36 8.58 -7.31
C GLN A 153 12.82 8.83 -8.76
N GLN A 154 13.39 7.83 -9.42
CA GLN A 154 13.71 7.90 -10.86
C GLN A 154 12.45 8.12 -11.69
N PHE A 155 11.40 7.35 -11.40
CA PHE A 155 10.10 7.52 -12.03
C PHE A 155 9.56 8.95 -11.83
N LYS A 156 9.57 9.48 -10.60
CA LYS A 156 9.13 10.86 -10.29
C LYS A 156 9.93 11.89 -11.07
N ALA A 157 11.25 11.74 -11.12
CA ALA A 157 12.13 12.66 -11.83
C ALA A 157 11.80 12.70 -13.34
N LEU A 158 11.57 11.53 -13.95
CA LEU A 158 11.17 11.42 -15.36
C LEU A 158 9.77 12.00 -15.64
N ASN A 159 8.88 11.99 -14.64
CA ASN A 159 7.50 12.43 -14.76
C ASN A 159 7.25 13.81 -14.12
N GLN A 160 8.27 14.68 -14.07
CA GLN A 160 8.17 16.07 -13.58
C GLN A 160 7.61 16.19 -12.15
N GLY A 161 7.94 15.24 -11.27
CA GLY A 161 7.50 15.25 -9.88
C GLY A 161 6.02 14.88 -9.68
N LYS A 162 5.30 14.44 -10.72
CA LYS A 162 3.96 13.88 -10.56
C LYS A 162 4.02 12.63 -9.68
N ASN A 163 3.43 12.73 -8.48
CA ASN A 163 3.21 11.58 -7.60
C ASN A 163 2.14 10.69 -8.24
N LEU A 164 2.54 9.51 -8.70
CA LEU A 164 1.61 8.46 -9.11
C LEU A 164 0.91 7.77 -7.92
N SER A 165 0.82 8.37 -6.73
CA SER A 165 -0.08 7.79 -5.70
C SER A 165 -1.54 7.74 -6.19
N ALA A 166 -1.88 8.50 -7.23
CA ALA A 166 -3.13 8.40 -7.97
C ALA A 166 -3.19 7.25 -9.01
N GLU A 167 -2.07 6.60 -9.34
CA GLU A 167 -1.98 5.45 -10.26
C GLU A 167 -1.47 4.15 -9.59
N SER A 168 -0.80 4.21 -8.44
CA SER A 168 -0.46 3.04 -7.63
C SER A 168 -1.62 2.70 -6.69
N GLY A 169 -2.17 1.49 -6.81
CA GLY A 169 -3.24 1.01 -5.95
C GLY A 169 -2.88 1.12 -4.46
N THR A 170 -3.80 1.65 -3.67
CA THR A 170 -3.72 1.77 -2.23
C THR A 170 -4.16 0.44 -1.64
N TYR A 171 -3.21 -0.30 -1.08
CA TYR A 171 -3.49 -1.50 -0.29
C TYR A 171 -3.93 -1.03 1.12
N GLY A 172 -5.23 -1.05 1.35
CA GLY A 172 -5.87 -0.72 2.63
C GLY A 172 -6.14 -1.96 3.48
N ASN A 173 -6.50 -1.74 4.75
CA ASN A 173 -7.13 -2.77 5.59
C ASN A 173 -8.65 -2.82 5.36
N ASP A 174 -9.16 -1.95 4.49
CA ASP A 174 -10.55 -1.89 4.07
C ASP A 174 -10.89 -3.13 3.26
N ILE A 175 -11.98 -3.80 3.62
CA ILE A 175 -12.47 -5.03 2.99
C ILE A 175 -13.76 -4.62 2.31
N CYS A 176 -13.67 -4.31 1.02
CA CYS A 176 -14.71 -3.58 0.30
C CYS A 176 -14.76 -3.94 -1.19
N PHE A 177 -15.78 -3.41 -1.84
CA PHE A 177 -16.07 -3.56 -3.26
C PHE A 177 -16.22 -2.18 -3.93
N PRO A 178 -15.87 -2.04 -5.23
CA PRO A 178 -16.27 -0.88 -6.02
C PRO A 178 -17.78 -0.65 -6.04
N GLY A 179 -18.20 0.62 -6.01
CA GLY A 179 -19.60 1.03 -5.86
C GLY A 179 -20.51 0.75 -7.06
N GLU A 180 -19.96 0.58 -8.26
CA GLU A 180 -20.73 0.32 -9.49
C GLU A 180 -21.18 -1.14 -9.62
N GLN A 181 -20.64 -2.04 -8.80
CA GLN A 181 -21.05 -3.44 -8.83
C GLN A 181 -22.49 -3.62 -8.36
N LEU A 182 -23.17 -4.57 -8.97
CA LEU A 182 -24.61 -4.73 -8.90
C LEU A 182 -25.01 -5.73 -7.82
N VAL A 183 -25.65 -5.25 -6.77
CA VAL A 183 -26.28 -6.06 -5.72
C VAL A 183 -27.60 -6.61 -6.24
N ALA A 184 -27.82 -7.91 -6.09
CA ALA A 184 -29.10 -8.54 -6.45
C ALA A 184 -30.17 -8.22 -5.41
N LEU A 185 -31.33 -7.73 -5.84
CA LEU A 185 -32.46 -7.42 -4.97
C LEU A 185 -33.35 -8.66 -4.78
N ALA A 186 -33.95 -8.82 -3.61
CA ALA A 186 -34.81 -9.96 -3.30
C ALA A 186 -36.09 -10.01 -4.16
N ALA A 187 -36.63 -8.84 -4.53
CA ALA A 187 -37.78 -8.72 -5.42
C ALA A 187 -37.45 -8.95 -6.91
N GLY A 188 -36.19 -9.30 -7.22
CA GLY A 188 -35.65 -9.33 -8.57
C GLY A 188 -35.04 -7.98 -8.98
N GLY A 189 -34.25 -8.03 -10.06
CA GLY A 189 -33.47 -6.87 -10.51
C GLY A 189 -32.20 -6.65 -9.68
N HIS A 190 -31.54 -5.52 -9.94
CA HIS A 190 -30.25 -5.19 -9.36
C HIS A 190 -30.13 -3.70 -9.04
N ARG A 191 -29.26 -3.36 -8.09
CA ARG A 191 -28.91 -1.98 -7.75
C ARG A 191 -27.40 -1.85 -7.59
N ALA A 192 -26.82 -0.75 -8.05
CA ALA A 192 -25.42 -0.45 -7.78
C ALA A 192 -25.19 -0.38 -6.26
N LEU A 193 -24.08 -0.94 -5.79
CA LEU A 193 -23.76 -1.05 -4.37
C LEU A 193 -23.74 0.32 -3.67
N HIS A 194 -23.26 1.36 -4.34
CA HIS A 194 -23.28 2.73 -3.81
C HIS A 194 -24.69 3.31 -3.63
N ALA A 195 -25.69 2.77 -4.33
CA ALA A 195 -27.08 3.23 -4.31
C ALA A 195 -27.98 2.37 -3.39
N VAL A 196 -27.43 1.30 -2.80
CA VAL A 196 -28.13 0.51 -1.78
C VAL A 196 -28.34 1.37 -0.53
N GLN A 197 -29.49 1.20 0.11
CA GLN A 197 -29.89 1.94 1.29
C GLN A 197 -30.28 0.98 2.43
N PRO A 198 -30.11 1.40 3.70
CA PRO A 198 -30.72 0.70 4.83
C PRO A 198 -32.22 0.44 4.59
N GLY A 199 -32.67 -0.78 4.87
CA GLY A 199 -34.04 -1.23 4.64
C GLY A 199 -34.27 -1.93 3.30
N ASP A 200 -33.36 -1.81 2.33
CA ASP A 200 -33.44 -2.58 1.08
C ASP A 200 -33.41 -4.10 1.37
N GLN A 201 -34.18 -4.86 0.58
CA GLN A 201 -34.15 -6.32 0.60
C GLN A 201 -33.24 -6.84 -0.51
N ILE A 202 -32.16 -7.51 -0.13
CA ILE A 202 -31.17 -8.05 -1.05
C ILE A 202 -31.17 -9.58 -1.00
N LEU A 203 -30.62 -10.20 -2.05
CA LEU A 203 -30.52 -11.65 -2.15
C LEU A 203 -29.16 -12.12 -1.60
N GLY A 204 -29.22 -13.00 -0.62
CA GLY A 204 -28.07 -13.76 -0.10
C GLY A 204 -28.38 -15.24 -0.02
N LEU A 205 -27.60 -15.96 0.77
CA LEU A 205 -27.73 -17.39 1.03
C LEU A 205 -28.08 -17.63 2.49
N ASN A 206 -29.08 -18.47 2.71
CA ASN A 206 -29.30 -19.03 4.03
C ASN A 206 -28.27 -20.14 4.31
N ALA A 207 -27.37 -19.89 5.27
CA ALA A 207 -26.30 -20.82 5.62
C ALA A 207 -26.78 -22.21 6.07
N ARG A 208 -28.04 -22.35 6.54
CA ARG A 208 -28.59 -23.66 6.97
C ARG A 208 -29.16 -24.46 5.81
N THR A 209 -29.80 -23.80 4.84
CA THR A 209 -30.51 -24.48 3.75
C THR A 209 -29.73 -24.49 2.45
N GLY A 210 -28.71 -23.64 2.31
CA GLY A 210 -27.98 -23.44 1.05
C GLY A 210 -28.84 -22.86 -0.06
N GLN A 211 -30.03 -22.32 0.27
CA GLN A 211 -30.96 -21.73 -0.68
C GLN A 211 -30.89 -20.20 -0.64
N PRO A 212 -31.16 -19.52 -1.76
CA PRO A 212 -31.27 -18.07 -1.76
C PRO A 212 -32.32 -17.59 -0.76
N ALA A 213 -32.00 -16.53 -0.03
CA ALA A 213 -32.89 -15.93 0.96
C ALA A 213 -32.78 -14.40 0.91
N ALA A 214 -33.90 -13.74 1.18
CA ALA A 214 -33.93 -12.29 1.33
C ALA A 214 -33.27 -11.89 2.66
N ALA A 215 -32.43 -10.86 2.62
CA ALA A 215 -31.83 -10.24 3.79
C ALA A 215 -32.06 -8.72 3.74
N THR A 216 -32.37 -8.12 4.89
CA THR A 216 -32.57 -6.66 4.98
C THR A 216 -31.25 -5.98 5.26
N VAL A 217 -30.90 -4.96 4.48
CA VAL A 217 -29.70 -4.13 4.68
C VAL A 217 -29.86 -3.29 5.96
N CYS A 218 -28.90 -3.42 6.88
CA CYS A 218 -28.81 -2.61 8.10
C CYS A 218 -28.03 -1.33 7.86
N ALA A 219 -26.85 -1.45 7.24
CA ALA A 219 -25.98 -0.32 6.96
C ALA A 219 -25.20 -0.54 5.66
N VAL A 220 -24.84 0.57 5.04
CA VAL A 220 -23.87 0.62 3.95
C VAL A 220 -22.65 1.38 4.46
N HIS A 221 -21.51 0.71 4.46
CA HIS A 221 -20.23 1.23 4.92
C HIS A 221 -19.46 1.76 3.72
N ALA A 222 -19.32 3.07 3.62
CA ALA A 222 -18.53 3.72 2.58
C ALA A 222 -17.18 4.17 3.15
N HIS A 223 -16.10 3.78 2.46
CA HIS A 223 -14.76 4.28 2.75
C HIS A 223 -14.43 5.45 1.81
N ALA A 224 -13.65 6.40 2.31
CA ALA A 224 -13.30 7.62 1.59
C ALA A 224 -12.68 7.30 0.22
N ALA A 225 -12.90 8.18 -0.76
CA ALA A 225 -12.37 7.99 -2.10
C ALA A 225 -10.84 7.98 -2.10
N GLN A 226 -10.25 6.89 -2.56
CA GLN A 226 -8.80 6.70 -2.70
C GLN A 226 -8.55 5.86 -3.96
N ASN A 227 -7.31 5.82 -4.43
CA ASN A 227 -6.94 4.97 -5.55
C ASN A 227 -6.75 3.53 -5.06
N TYR A 228 -7.81 2.80 -4.69
CA TYR A 228 -7.68 1.46 -4.10
C TYR A 228 -7.06 0.44 -5.07
N ALA A 229 -6.20 -0.44 -4.56
CA ALA A 229 -5.85 -1.66 -5.29
C ALA A 229 -7.08 -2.57 -5.35
N LEU A 230 -7.38 -3.10 -6.53
CA LEU A 230 -8.50 -4.00 -6.77
C LEU A 230 -8.00 -5.28 -7.42
N THR A 231 -8.53 -6.41 -6.96
CA THR A 231 -8.44 -7.70 -7.62
C THR A 231 -9.71 -7.90 -8.45
N GLN A 232 -9.57 -8.03 -9.77
CA GLN A 232 -10.62 -8.42 -10.70
C GLN A 232 -10.53 -9.92 -10.99
N LEU A 233 -11.64 -10.60 -10.83
CA LEU A 233 -11.82 -12.03 -11.09
C LEU A 233 -12.81 -12.22 -12.23
N HIS A 234 -12.38 -12.88 -13.30
CA HIS A 234 -13.26 -13.35 -14.37
C HIS A 234 -13.58 -14.81 -14.12
N VAL A 235 -14.84 -15.12 -13.83
CA VAL A 235 -15.29 -16.47 -13.53
C VAL A 235 -16.23 -16.98 -14.62
N VAL A 236 -16.11 -18.25 -14.99
CA VAL A 236 -16.85 -18.87 -16.09
C VAL A 236 -17.43 -20.23 -15.71
N ALA A 237 -18.61 -20.54 -16.23
CA ALA A 237 -19.17 -21.88 -16.24
C ALA A 237 -19.50 -22.27 -17.68
N VAL A 238 -19.21 -23.51 -18.03
CA VAL A 238 -19.59 -24.12 -19.31
C VAL A 238 -20.70 -25.12 -19.00
N ARG A 239 -21.84 -24.97 -19.67
CA ARG A 239 -22.95 -25.93 -19.58
C ARG A 239 -23.14 -26.58 -20.92
N GLU A 240 -22.98 -27.90 -20.97
CA GLU A 240 -23.22 -28.67 -22.18
C GLU A 240 -24.68 -29.13 -22.21
N GLN A 241 -25.33 -28.92 -23.34
CA GLN A 241 -26.65 -29.42 -23.64
C GLN A 241 -26.55 -30.28 -24.90
N ALA A 242 -26.62 -31.60 -24.70
CA ALA A 242 -26.69 -32.57 -25.77
C ALA A 242 -28.13 -32.73 -26.26
N SER A 243 -28.31 -32.77 -27.58
CA SER A 243 -29.56 -33.10 -28.25
C SER A 243 -29.32 -34.21 -29.27
N ALA A 244 -30.39 -34.78 -29.84
CA ALA A 244 -30.29 -35.82 -30.86
C ALA A 244 -29.52 -35.38 -32.13
N HIS A 245 -29.33 -34.06 -32.34
CA HIS A 245 -28.74 -33.51 -33.55
C HIS A 245 -27.44 -32.72 -33.33
N ALA A 246 -27.21 -32.23 -32.11
CA ALA A 246 -26.03 -31.44 -31.78
C ALA A 246 -25.75 -31.42 -30.28
N THR A 247 -24.48 -31.24 -29.91
CA THR A 247 -24.07 -30.82 -28.57
C THR A 247 -23.78 -29.32 -28.61
N THR A 248 -24.43 -28.57 -27.72
CA THR A 248 -24.26 -27.12 -27.60
C THR A 248 -23.62 -26.79 -26.25
N ALA A 249 -22.69 -25.84 -26.23
CA ALA A 249 -22.05 -25.38 -25.01
C ALA A 249 -22.46 -23.94 -24.72
N HIS A 250 -23.06 -23.70 -23.56
CA HIS A 250 -23.43 -22.37 -23.07
C HIS A 250 -22.37 -21.88 -22.09
N LEU A 251 -21.71 -20.78 -22.43
CA LEU A 251 -20.76 -20.12 -21.56
C LEU A 251 -21.46 -19.01 -20.77
N ALA A 252 -21.35 -19.06 -19.44
CA ALA A 252 -21.79 -18.00 -18.54
C ALA A 252 -20.57 -17.39 -17.84
N SER A 253 -20.33 -16.10 -18.05
CA SER A 253 -19.24 -15.37 -17.40
C SER A 253 -19.76 -14.32 -16.42
N ARG A 254 -18.96 -14.06 -15.38
CA ARG A 254 -19.15 -12.95 -14.43
C ARG A 254 -17.81 -12.29 -14.14
N VAL A 255 -17.88 -11.02 -13.76
CA VAL A 255 -16.72 -10.24 -13.29
C VAL A 255 -17.03 -9.77 -11.87
N LEU A 256 -16.13 -10.09 -10.95
CA LEU A 256 -16.15 -9.59 -9.59
C LEU A 256 -14.89 -8.78 -9.35
N GLU A 257 -15.03 -7.63 -8.69
CA GLU A 257 -13.91 -6.82 -8.24
C GLU A 257 -13.98 -6.62 -6.74
N ALA A 258 -12.87 -6.77 -6.03
CA ALA A 258 -12.82 -6.54 -4.59
C ALA A 258 -11.43 -6.02 -4.18
N THR A 259 -11.32 -5.44 -2.99
CA THR A 259 -10.00 -5.17 -2.41
C THR A 259 -9.25 -6.50 -2.20
N PRO A 260 -7.91 -6.57 -2.38
CA PRO A 260 -7.16 -7.83 -2.33
C PRO A 260 -7.33 -8.65 -1.05
N ASN A 261 -7.58 -7.98 0.08
CA ASN A 261 -7.81 -8.59 1.38
C ASN A 261 -9.25 -9.08 1.62
N HIS A 262 -10.18 -8.89 0.66
CA HIS A 262 -11.57 -9.26 0.85
C HIS A 262 -11.70 -10.79 0.91
N PRO A 263 -12.25 -11.38 1.99
CA PRO A 263 -12.49 -12.81 2.03
C PRO A 263 -13.55 -13.20 1.01
N LEU A 264 -13.23 -14.19 0.17
CA LEU A 264 -14.14 -14.83 -0.76
C LEU A 264 -14.27 -16.29 -0.38
N GLN A 265 -15.49 -16.82 -0.49
CA GLN A 265 -15.74 -18.24 -0.28
C GLN A 265 -15.46 -18.99 -1.58
N THR A 266 -14.36 -19.75 -1.63
CA THR A 266 -14.11 -20.72 -2.70
C THR A 266 -14.59 -22.11 -2.26
N LEU A 267 -14.75 -23.04 -3.22
CA LEU A 267 -15.06 -24.43 -2.88
C LEU A 267 -13.95 -25.12 -2.08
N ALA A 268 -12.70 -24.69 -2.20
CA ALA A 268 -11.58 -25.20 -1.42
C ALA A 268 -11.48 -24.57 -0.01
N GLY A 269 -12.31 -23.56 0.29
CA GLY A 269 -12.28 -22.81 1.54
C GLY A 269 -12.22 -21.29 1.33
N PRO A 270 -12.29 -20.50 2.41
CA PRO A 270 -12.18 -19.05 2.32
C PRO A 270 -10.75 -18.63 1.91
N LYS A 271 -10.64 -17.68 0.99
CA LYS A 271 -9.37 -17.07 0.56
C LYS A 271 -9.54 -15.55 0.38
N PRO A 272 -8.53 -14.72 0.65
CA PRO A 272 -8.51 -13.33 0.21
C PRO A 272 -8.62 -13.23 -1.31
N ALA A 273 -9.31 -12.21 -1.83
CA ALA A 273 -9.52 -12.02 -3.26
C ALA A 273 -8.19 -11.99 -4.05
N GLY A 274 -7.15 -11.34 -3.51
CA GLY A 274 -5.82 -11.27 -4.12
C GLY A 274 -5.05 -12.61 -4.12
N GLU A 275 -5.51 -13.59 -3.36
CA GLU A 275 -4.91 -14.94 -3.27
C GLU A 275 -5.73 -15.99 -4.05
N VAL A 276 -6.88 -15.61 -4.61
CA VAL A 276 -7.64 -16.48 -5.51
C VAL A 276 -6.83 -16.72 -6.78
N ALA A 277 -6.68 -18.00 -7.15
CA ALA A 277 -5.90 -18.42 -8.30
C ALA A 277 -6.79 -18.83 -9.48
N VAL A 278 -6.25 -18.78 -10.70
CA VAL A 278 -6.87 -19.41 -11.88
C VAL A 278 -7.10 -20.90 -11.58
N GLY A 279 -8.31 -21.39 -11.88
CA GLY A 279 -8.74 -22.75 -11.56
C GLY A 279 -9.51 -22.89 -10.24
N ASP A 280 -9.41 -21.91 -9.32
CA ASP A 280 -10.29 -21.88 -8.14
C ASP A 280 -11.76 -21.78 -8.56
N GLN A 281 -12.67 -22.24 -7.72
CA GLN A 281 -14.11 -22.24 -7.99
C GLN A 281 -14.86 -21.38 -6.99
N ILE A 282 -15.70 -20.48 -7.50
CA ILE A 282 -16.51 -19.53 -6.73
C ILE A 282 -17.99 -19.73 -7.07
N LEU A 283 -18.84 -19.65 -6.05
CA LEU A 283 -20.27 -19.83 -6.20
C LEU A 283 -20.92 -18.58 -6.83
N CYS A 284 -21.65 -18.78 -7.93
CA CYS A 284 -22.46 -17.74 -8.55
C CYS A 284 -23.91 -18.20 -8.71
N LEU A 285 -24.84 -17.26 -8.72
CA LEU A 285 -26.24 -17.53 -8.96
C LEU A 285 -26.48 -17.82 -10.44
N ASN A 286 -27.07 -18.97 -10.71
CA ASN A 286 -27.67 -19.29 -12.00
C ASN A 286 -29.06 -18.64 -12.06
N PRO A 287 -29.28 -17.61 -12.91
CA PRO A 287 -30.55 -16.91 -12.94
C PRO A 287 -31.70 -17.76 -13.50
N ALA A 288 -31.41 -18.84 -14.24
CA ALA A 288 -32.43 -19.71 -14.83
C ALA A 288 -33.00 -20.71 -13.82
N THR A 289 -32.15 -21.24 -12.93
CA THR A 289 -32.54 -22.24 -11.93
C THR A 289 -32.69 -21.66 -10.53
N LEU A 290 -32.23 -20.43 -10.32
CA LEU A 290 -32.09 -19.79 -9.00
C LEU A 290 -31.25 -20.61 -8.01
N THR A 291 -30.34 -21.44 -8.52
CA THR A 291 -29.40 -22.21 -7.70
C THR A 291 -28.00 -21.60 -7.78
N LEU A 292 -27.22 -21.74 -6.71
CA LEU A 292 -25.80 -21.46 -6.79
C LEU A 292 -25.07 -22.60 -7.51
N GLU A 293 -24.16 -22.25 -8.40
CA GLU A 293 -23.29 -23.20 -9.08
C GLU A 293 -21.84 -22.70 -9.08
N PRO A 294 -20.86 -23.61 -9.11
CA PRO A 294 -19.46 -23.23 -9.17
C PRO A 294 -19.10 -22.70 -10.56
N HIS A 295 -18.49 -21.52 -10.59
CA HIS A 295 -17.78 -20.99 -11.75
C HIS A 295 -16.28 -21.07 -11.50
N ILE A 296 -15.53 -21.46 -12.52
CA ILE A 296 -14.06 -21.54 -12.48
C ILE A 296 -13.50 -20.14 -12.74
N VAL A 297 -12.52 -19.74 -11.94
CA VAL A 297 -11.73 -18.52 -12.18
C VAL A 297 -10.86 -18.74 -13.41
N LEU A 298 -11.16 -18.02 -14.48
CA LEU A 298 -10.43 -18.09 -15.75
C LEU A 298 -9.26 -17.10 -15.78
N ARG A 299 -9.43 -15.94 -15.15
CA ARG A 299 -8.42 -14.88 -15.13
C ARG A 299 -8.51 -14.09 -13.83
N THR A 300 -7.35 -13.73 -13.30
CA THR A 300 -7.20 -12.80 -12.19
C THR A 300 -6.34 -11.63 -12.66
N GLN A 301 -6.66 -10.43 -12.18
CA GLN A 301 -5.87 -9.25 -12.46
C GLN A 301 -5.93 -8.31 -11.26
N GLU A 302 -4.78 -7.92 -10.75
CA GLU A 302 -4.69 -6.84 -9.78
C GLU A 302 -4.33 -5.54 -10.49
N TYR A 303 -5.02 -4.46 -10.15
CA TYR A 303 -4.80 -3.14 -10.75
C TYR A 303 -5.23 -2.01 -9.81
N ALA A 304 -4.84 -0.79 -10.16
CA ALA A 304 -5.29 0.40 -9.44
C ALA A 304 -6.67 0.83 -9.96
N GLY A 305 -7.68 0.85 -9.09
CA GLY A 305 -9.07 1.12 -9.47
C GLY A 305 -9.39 2.57 -9.84
N GLY A 306 -8.43 3.49 -9.74
CA GLY A 306 -8.67 4.92 -9.81
C GLY A 306 -9.20 5.49 -8.50
N VAL A 307 -9.19 6.81 -8.36
CA VAL A 307 -9.69 7.49 -7.16
C VAL A 307 -11.21 7.33 -7.07
N GLN A 308 -11.66 6.43 -6.21
CA GLN A 308 -13.08 6.13 -6.03
C GLN A 308 -13.37 5.67 -4.59
N PRO A 309 -14.59 5.90 -4.08
CA PRO A 309 -15.02 5.26 -2.83
C PRO A 309 -15.22 3.76 -3.03
N VAL A 310 -15.04 2.99 -1.96
CA VAL A 310 -15.35 1.56 -1.91
C VAL A 310 -16.34 1.30 -0.79
N TYR A 311 -17.13 0.24 -0.94
CA TYR A 311 -18.31 0.00 -0.14
C TYR A 311 -18.34 -1.43 0.40
N ASN A 312 -18.95 -1.59 1.57
CA ASN A 312 -19.43 -2.87 2.08
C ASN A 312 -20.84 -2.66 2.64
N LEU A 313 -21.57 -3.73 2.92
CA LEU A 313 -22.88 -3.66 3.55
C LEU A 313 -22.97 -4.68 4.67
N THR A 314 -23.87 -4.43 5.61
CA THR A 314 -24.24 -5.40 6.65
C THR A 314 -25.73 -5.66 6.57
N THR A 315 -26.13 -6.90 6.83
CA THR A 315 -27.53 -7.32 6.78
C THR A 315 -28.02 -7.83 8.13
N THR A 316 -29.35 -7.87 8.28
CA THR A 316 -30.05 -8.39 9.47
C THR A 316 -29.86 -9.90 9.66
N ALA A 317 -29.60 -10.63 8.58
CA ALA A 317 -29.49 -12.09 8.60
C ALA A 317 -28.55 -12.57 7.48
N GLY A 318 -27.72 -13.55 7.84
CA GLY A 318 -26.67 -14.05 6.94
C GLY A 318 -25.39 -13.22 7.03
N ASP A 319 -24.35 -13.72 6.39
CA ASP A 319 -23.01 -13.14 6.32
C ASP A 319 -22.57 -12.94 4.86
N ASN A 320 -23.51 -12.96 3.93
CA ASN A 320 -23.23 -12.99 2.51
C ASN A 320 -24.37 -12.35 1.69
N PHE A 321 -24.03 -11.94 0.49
CA PHE A 321 -24.98 -11.38 -0.48
C PHE A 321 -24.47 -11.63 -1.92
N LEU A 322 -25.34 -11.43 -2.90
CA LEU A 322 -24.98 -11.56 -4.31
C LEU A 322 -24.56 -10.21 -4.91
N LEU A 323 -23.32 -10.16 -5.41
CA LEU A 323 -22.73 -9.01 -6.09
C LEU A 323 -22.26 -9.41 -7.49
N ASN A 324 -22.76 -8.75 -8.53
CA ASN A 324 -22.61 -9.16 -9.93
C ASN A 324 -22.97 -10.65 -10.17
N GLY A 325 -23.92 -11.18 -9.41
CA GLY A 325 -24.32 -12.59 -9.44
C GLY A 325 -23.32 -13.55 -8.80
N VAL A 326 -22.25 -13.07 -8.15
CA VAL A 326 -21.29 -13.86 -7.38
C VAL A 326 -21.63 -13.79 -5.89
N LEU A 327 -21.55 -14.91 -5.18
CA LEU A 327 -21.77 -14.94 -3.73
C LEU A 327 -20.54 -14.36 -3.03
N VAL A 328 -20.72 -13.27 -2.30
CA VAL A 328 -19.66 -12.59 -1.57
C VAL A 328 -20.00 -12.50 -0.09
N LEU A 329 -18.97 -12.40 0.76
CA LEU A 329 -19.15 -12.26 2.20
C LEU A 329 -19.32 -10.79 2.58
N GLN A 330 -20.11 -10.53 3.63
CA GLN A 330 -20.16 -9.22 4.28
C GLN A 330 -19.00 -9.08 5.27
N LYS A 331 -18.75 -7.84 5.73
CA LYS A 331 -17.88 -7.57 6.88
C LYS A 331 -18.60 -6.69 7.89
#